data_AF-A0A8S0ZA33-F1
#
_entry.id   AF-A0A8S0ZA33-F1
#
_cell.length_a   1.000
_cell.length_b   1.000
_cell.length_c   1.000
_cell.angle_alpha   90.00
_cell.angle_beta   90.00
_cell.angle_gamma   90.00
#
_symmetry.space_group_name_H-M   'P 1'
#
loop_
_entity.id
_entity.type
_entity.pdbx_description
1 polymer ?
#
loop_
_entity_poly.entity_id
_entity_poly.type
_entity_poly.pdbx_seq_one_letter_code
_entity_poly.pdbx_strand_id
1 'polypeptide(L)' 'MEDVFKRFLLASDPYISSCRKLPAKPMKSLSADTIDLLLSPSIDAEEVLESTDCSSASETETDVDAEDLAEN' A
#
# COMPACT_ATOMS: atom_id res chain seq x y z
N MET A 1 -2.53 8.91 -26.89
CA MET A 1 -3.05 8.12 -25.76
C MET A 1 -1.91 7.43 -25.01
N GLU A 2 -1.06 6.67 -25.71
CA GLU A 2 0.05 5.91 -25.12
C GLU A 2 1.00 6.75 -24.24
N ASP A 3 1.40 7.95 -24.68
CA ASP A 3 2.28 8.82 -23.91
C ASP A 3 1.65 9.39 -22.63
N VAL A 4 0.32 9.49 -22.57
CA VAL A 4 -0.39 9.90 -21.35
C VAL A 4 -0.40 8.74 -20.36
N PHE A 5 -0.69 7.53 -20.85
CA PHE A 5 -0.67 6.32 -20.05
C PHE A 5 0.72 6.03 -19.46
N LYS A 6 1.79 6.10 -20.26
CA LYS A 6 3.17 5.93 -19.78
C LYS A 6 3.55 6.94 -18.70
N ARG A 7 3.12 8.20 -18.86
CA ARG A 7 3.33 9.25 -17.85
C ARG A 7 2.58 8.97 -16.55
N PHE A 8 1.35 8.48 -16.65
CA PHE A 8 0.56 8.11 -15.48
C PHE A 8 1.22 6.93 -14.76
N LEU A 9 1.61 5.89 -15.49
CA LEU A 9 2.27 4.70 -14.97
C LEU A 9 3.53 5.06 -14.17
N LEU A 10 4.40 5.91 -14.73
CA LEU A 10 5.62 6.37 -14.05
C LEU A 10 5.33 7.29 -12.86
N ALA A 11 4.25 8.08 -12.91
CA ALA A 11 3.89 8.98 -11.83
C ALA A 11 3.25 8.25 -10.64
N SER A 12 2.56 7.13 -10.89
CA SER A 12 1.96 6.28 -9.85
C SER A 12 2.92 5.25 -9.25
N ASP A 13 4.11 5.09 -9.82
CA ASP A 13 5.10 4.11 -9.35
C ASP A 13 5.61 4.47 -7.93
N PRO A 14 5.49 3.56 -6.94
CA PRO A 14 5.90 3.82 -5.55
C PRO A 14 7.40 4.06 -5.40
N TYR A 15 8.23 3.32 -6.14
CA TYR A 15 9.68 3.44 -6.06
C TYR A 15 10.13 4.78 -6.66
N ILE A 16 9.65 5.10 -7.86
CA ILE A 16 9.95 6.37 -8.54
C ILE A 16 9.46 7.55 -7.70
N SER A 17 8.24 7.49 -7.15
CA SER A 17 7.69 8.59 -6.34
C SER A 17 8.49 8.82 -5.04
N SER A 18 8.97 7.76 -4.39
CA SER A 18 9.79 7.87 -3.18
C SER A 18 11.16 8.53 -3.43
N CYS A 19 11.77 8.27 -4.59
CA CYS A 19 13.10 8.77 -4.93
C CYS A 19 13.09 10.13 -5.64
N ARG A 20 11.90 10.63 -6.03
CA ARG A 20 11.77 11.86 -6.80
C ARG A 20 12.01 13.07 -5.92
N LYS A 21 12.98 13.90 -6.30
CA LYS A 21 13.16 15.22 -5.67
C LYS A 21 12.02 16.14 -6.11
N LEU A 22 11.08 16.40 -5.21
CA LEU A 22 10.00 17.35 -5.42
C LEU A 22 10.39 18.74 -4.90
N PRO A 23 10.01 19.82 -5.59
CA PRO A 23 10.21 21.17 -5.08
C PRO A 23 9.40 21.35 -3.79
N ALA A 24 10.04 21.89 -2.75
CA ALA A 24 9.37 22.21 -1.50
C ALA A 24 8.35 23.33 -1.74
N LYS A 25 7.07 22.99 -1.68
CA LYS A 25 5.97 23.97 -1.73
C LYS A 25 5.48 24.20 -0.31
N PRO A 26 5.27 25.46 0.12
CA PRO A 26 4.65 25.73 1.41
C PRO A 26 3.24 25.12 1.41
N MET A 27 2.94 24.34 2.44
CA MET A 27 1.59 23.79 2.62
C MET A 27 0.64 24.94 2.96
N LYS A 28 -0.50 24.98 2.26
CA LYS A 28 -1.60 25.86 2.64
C LYS A 28 -2.34 25.23 3.82
N SER A 29 -2.82 26.06 4.75
CA SER A 29 -3.67 25.59 5.84
C SER A 29 -4.99 25.03 5.29
N LEU A 30 -5.43 23.91 5.85
CA LEU A 30 -6.76 23.36 5.62
C LEU A 30 -7.77 24.04 6.56
N SER A 31 -9.06 23.98 6.20
CA SER A 31 -10.13 24.40 7.10
C SER A 31 -10.32 23.36 8.22
N ALA A 32 -10.88 23.77 9.36
CA ALA A 32 -11.14 22.87 10.49
C ALA A 32 -12.02 21.67 10.07
N ASP A 33 -13.13 21.93 9.38
CA ASP A 33 -14.04 20.90 8.87
C ASP A 33 -13.35 19.87 7.97
N THR A 34 -12.36 20.32 7.19
CA THR A 34 -11.56 19.41 6.32
C THR A 34 -10.62 18.54 7.15
N ILE A 35 -10.04 19.09 8.22
CA ILE A 35 -9.16 18.34 9.11
C ILE A 35 -9.97 17.27 9.83
N ASP A 36 -11.14 17.62 10.37
CA ASP A 36 -12.02 16.69 11.09
C ASP A 36 -12.47 15.51 10.20
N LEU A 37 -12.65 15.75 8.90
CA LEU A 37 -12.98 14.69 7.94
C LEU A 37 -11.79 13.78 7.59
N LEU A 38 -10.57 14.32 7.58
CA LEU A 38 -9.36 13.58 7.21
C LEU A 38 -8.79 12.77 8.37
N LEU A 39 -9.03 13.21 9.61
CA LEU A 39 -8.59 12.49 10.78
C LEU A 39 -9.47 11.24 10.97
N SER A 40 -8.83 10.10 11.20
CA SER A 40 -9.53 8.91 11.66
C SER A 40 -10.27 9.24 12.96
N PRO A 41 -11.50 8.72 13.17
CA PRO A 41 -12.19 8.88 14.43
C PRO A 41 -11.27 8.40 15.55
N SER A 42 -11.00 9.25 16.55
CA SER A 42 -10.23 8.83 17.72
C SER A 42 -11.13 7.98 18.59
N ILE A 43 -10.75 6.72 18.78
CA ILE A 43 -11.26 5.93 19.90
C ILE A 43 -10.31 6.20 21.06
N ASP A 44 -10.84 6.67 22.18
CA ASP A 44 -10.05 6.81 23.40
C ASP A 44 -9.53 5.41 23.78
N ALA A 45 -8.22 5.29 23.98
CA ALA A 45 -7.51 4.02 24.15
C ALA A 45 -7.92 3.22 25.40
N GLU A 46 -8.92 3.67 26.17
CA GLU A 46 -9.48 2.91 27.29
C GLU A 46 -10.56 1.90 26.86
N GLU A 47 -11.07 1.94 25.62
CA GLU A 47 -12.12 1.00 25.15
C GLU A 47 -11.64 -0.12 24.21
N VAL A 48 -10.34 -0.23 23.87
CA VAL A 48 -9.87 -1.23 22.89
C VAL A 48 -8.88 -2.22 23.51
N LEU A 49 -9.41 -3.13 24.33
CA LEU A 49 -8.76 -4.41 24.64
C LEU A 49 -9.79 -5.55 24.60
N GLU A 50 -10.59 -5.67 23.54
CA GLU A 50 -11.18 -6.97 23.19
C GLU A 50 -11.74 -6.95 21.77
N SER A 51 -10.91 -7.33 20.81
CA SER A 51 -11.37 -7.84 19.52
C SER A 51 -10.32 -8.84 19.04
N THR A 52 -10.33 -9.98 19.71
CA THR A 52 -10.17 -11.33 19.16
C THR A 52 -9.30 -11.45 17.91
N ASP A 53 -8.08 -11.95 18.09
CA ASP A 53 -7.36 -12.71 17.07
C ASP A 53 -8.24 -13.91 16.64
N CYS A 54 -8.99 -13.74 15.55
CA CYS A 54 -9.48 -14.85 14.73
C CYS A 54 -8.61 -14.86 13.46
N SER A 55 -7.51 -15.65 13.38
CA SER A 55 -7.50 -17.11 13.17
C SER A 55 -8.33 -17.47 11.92
N SER A 56 -7.87 -18.21 10.91
CA SER A 56 -6.87 -19.27 10.89
C SER A 56 -6.62 -19.71 9.42
N ALA A 57 -5.38 -20.09 9.14
CA ALA A 57 -4.90 -21.15 8.25
C ALA A 57 -5.59 -21.47 6.90
N SER A 58 -4.79 -21.46 5.83
CA SER A 58 -4.75 -22.62 4.93
C SER A 58 -3.28 -22.98 4.68
N GLU A 59 -2.83 -24.01 5.38
CA GLU A 59 -1.70 -24.82 4.95
C GLU A 59 -2.13 -25.69 3.75
N THR A 60 -1.13 -26.30 3.10
CA THR A 60 -1.17 -27.52 2.27
C THR A 60 -1.74 -27.49 0.84
N GLU A 61 -1.23 -28.14 -0.24
CA GLU A 61 -0.01 -28.89 -0.61
C GLU A 61 0.08 -28.97 -2.17
N THR A 62 1.29 -29.20 -2.70
CA THR A 62 1.69 -30.01 -3.90
C THR A 62 1.01 -29.91 -5.28
N ASP A 63 1.83 -29.73 -6.32
CA ASP A 63 1.69 -30.33 -7.67
C ASP A 63 3.11 -30.42 -8.31
N VAL A 64 3.83 -31.53 -8.16
CA VAL A 64 4.00 -32.69 -9.08
C VAL A 64 5.01 -32.47 -10.23
N ASP A 65 6.02 -33.35 -10.23
CA ASP A 65 7.15 -33.54 -11.14
C ASP A 65 6.86 -33.50 -12.65
N ALA A 66 7.84 -32.98 -13.41
CA ALA A 66 8.19 -33.49 -14.74
C ALA A 66 9.64 -33.07 -15.14
N GLU A 67 10.58 -33.99 -14.90
CA GLU A 67 11.68 -34.47 -15.78
C GLU A 67 12.34 -33.50 -16.79
N ASP A 68 13.69 -33.49 -16.79
CA ASP A 68 14.53 -34.06 -17.88
C ASP A 68 15.86 -33.29 -18.14
N LEU A 69 16.88 -34.08 -18.52
CA LEU A 69 18.33 -33.86 -18.66
C LEU A 69 18.86 -32.53 -19.27
N ALA A 70 20.04 -32.08 -18.77
CA ALA A 70 21.17 -31.65 -19.63
C ALA A 70 22.52 -31.62 -18.87
N GLU A 71 23.54 -32.13 -19.56
CA GLU A 71 24.94 -32.37 -19.19
C GLU A 71 25.74 -31.16 -18.67
N ASN A 72 26.68 -31.39 -17.74
CA ASN A 72 28.12 -31.20 -17.99
C ASN A 72 28.99 -31.86 -16.91
#